data_AF-A0A5J5LRJ2-F1
#
_entry.id   AF-A0A5J5LRJ2-F1
#
_cell.length_a   1.000
_cell.length_b   1.000
_cell.length_c   1.000
_cell.angle_alpha   90.00
_cell.angle_beta   90.00
_cell.angle_gamma   90.00
#
_symmetry.space_group_name_H-M   'P 1'
#
loop_
_entity.id
_entity.type
_entity.pdbx_description
1 polymer ?
#
loop_
_entity_poly.entity_id
_entity_poly.type
_entity_poly.pdbx_seq_one_letter_code
_entity_poly.pdbx_strand_id
1 'polypeptide(L)'
;MRINFSFCQITLAIALFLNPLPAIVAQTATSGEMISPTTGINYTRLKNFLAQQNWRQANDETRNLMLKATGRELQGWFTIEDLQKLACWDLQKMDQLWKEASGGRFSFSTQFRIFTETGNRPGRLVAIENFQTFGDRIGWRKDGDWIIFKENLNYTLNAPVGHLPAPRDEYQIAGGRLEYTTLAQRLVTCNIVSLGQSKQ
;
A
#
# COMPACT_ATOMS: atom_id res chain seq x y z
N MET A 1 -83.93 30.44 -16.36
CA MET A 1 -83.42 30.38 -14.97
C MET A 1 -82.50 29.15 -14.93
N ARG A 2 -81.16 29.29 -14.83
CA ARG A 2 -80.37 29.28 -13.57
C ARG A 2 -80.64 28.01 -12.73
N ILE A 3 -79.69 27.17 -12.29
CA ILE A 3 -78.21 27.27 -12.11
C ILE A 3 -77.57 25.85 -12.05
N ASN A 4 -76.26 25.70 -12.32
CA ASN A 4 -75.44 24.49 -12.09
C ASN A 4 -75.10 24.24 -10.61
N PHE A 5 -74.97 22.98 -10.16
CA PHE A 5 -73.96 22.44 -9.20
C PHE A 5 -74.03 20.89 -9.30
N SER A 6 -73.01 20.07 -9.58
CA SER A 6 -71.59 19.97 -9.16
C SER A 6 -71.34 19.34 -7.78
N PHE A 7 -71.16 18.02 -7.74
CA PHE A 7 -70.39 17.23 -6.75
C PHE A 7 -70.06 15.84 -7.36
N CYS A 8 -69.07 15.03 -6.98
CA CYS A 8 -67.72 15.18 -6.40
C CYS A 8 -67.28 13.76 -5.95
N GLN A 9 -66.38 13.10 -6.68
CA GLN A 9 -65.57 11.93 -6.27
C GLN A 9 -64.25 12.04 -7.09
N ILE A 10 -63.02 12.20 -6.58
CA ILE A 10 -62.28 11.50 -5.50
C ILE A 10 -62.23 9.99 -5.80
N THR A 11 -61.13 9.27 -6.10
CA THR A 11 -59.67 9.52 -6.31
C THR A 11 -59.16 8.36 -7.20
N LEU A 12 -57.92 8.22 -7.70
CA LEU A 12 -56.61 8.83 -7.41
C LEU A 12 -55.73 8.81 -8.69
N ALA A 13 -54.80 9.75 -8.86
CA ALA A 13 -53.69 9.63 -9.81
C ALA A 13 -52.42 10.27 -9.23
N ILE A 14 -51.49 9.44 -8.77
CA ILE A 14 -50.24 9.87 -8.15
C ILE A 14 -49.35 10.47 -9.26
N ALA A 15 -49.19 11.79 -9.25
CA ALA A 15 -48.19 12.46 -10.07
C ALA A 15 -46.80 11.98 -9.63
N LEU A 16 -46.09 11.31 -10.54
CA LEU A 16 -44.72 10.88 -10.32
C LEU A 16 -43.82 12.12 -10.23
N PHE A 17 -43.53 12.56 -9.01
CA PHE A 17 -42.47 13.52 -8.75
C PHE A 17 -41.14 12.88 -9.15
N LEU A 18 -40.66 13.22 -10.35
CA LEU A 18 -39.28 13.00 -10.75
C LEU A 18 -38.38 13.91 -9.91
N ASN A 19 -38.11 13.49 -8.68
CA ASN A 19 -37.00 14.03 -7.91
C ASN A 19 -35.72 13.80 -8.73
N PRO A 20 -34.97 14.85 -9.10
CA PRO A 20 -33.66 14.64 -9.68
C PRO A 20 -32.81 13.91 -8.64
N LEU A 21 -32.28 12.74 -9.03
CA LEU A 21 -31.32 12.02 -8.22
C LEU A 21 -30.21 13.01 -7.79
N PRO A 22 -29.83 13.07 -6.50
CA PRO A 22 -28.65 13.81 -6.12
C PRO A 22 -27.50 13.25 -6.95
N ALA A 23 -26.79 14.14 -7.65
CA ALA A 23 -25.74 13.74 -8.58
C ALA A 23 -24.76 12.83 -7.83
N ILE A 24 -24.74 11.55 -8.22
CA ILE A 24 -23.75 10.60 -7.72
C ILE A 24 -22.44 11.06 -8.35
N VAL A 25 -21.73 11.94 -7.62
CA VAL A 25 -20.29 12.13 -7.80
C VAL A 25 -19.66 10.84 -7.31
N ALA A 26 -19.74 9.82 -8.16
CA ALA A 26 -18.90 8.64 -8.06
C ALA A 26 -17.48 9.17 -8.18
N GLN A 27 -16.81 9.31 -7.04
CA GLN A 27 -15.43 9.74 -6.95
C GLN A 27 -14.64 8.81 -7.86
N THR A 28 -14.25 9.29 -9.03
CA THR A 28 -13.44 8.52 -9.96
C THR A 28 -12.12 8.28 -9.26
N ALA A 29 -11.89 7.04 -8.80
CA ALA A 29 -10.62 6.66 -8.21
C ALA A 29 -9.53 6.92 -9.27
N THR A 30 -8.75 7.97 -9.05
CA THR A 30 -7.83 8.55 -10.03
C THR A 30 -6.62 7.64 -10.23
N SER A 31 -6.80 6.61 -11.05
CA SER A 31 -5.73 5.71 -11.51
C SER A 31 -4.57 6.43 -12.22
N GLY A 32 -4.77 7.69 -12.62
CA GLY A 32 -3.74 8.58 -13.15
C GLY A 32 -3.04 9.51 -12.16
N GLU A 33 -3.50 9.66 -10.91
CA GLU A 33 -2.95 10.67 -10.00
C GLU A 33 -1.61 10.24 -9.40
N MET A 34 -0.61 11.11 -9.58
CA MET A 34 0.79 10.89 -9.20
C MET A 34 1.30 11.85 -8.12
N ILE A 35 0.52 12.83 -7.69
CA ILE A 35 0.90 13.78 -6.64
C ILE A 35 0.12 13.45 -5.38
N SER A 36 0.79 13.29 -4.24
CA SER A 36 0.10 13.04 -2.97
C SER A 36 -0.65 14.30 -2.51
N PRO A 37 -1.96 14.22 -2.22
CA PRO A 37 -2.71 15.31 -1.62
C PRO A 37 -2.35 15.55 -0.14
N THR A 38 -1.60 14.63 0.49
CA THR A 38 -1.17 14.75 1.90
C THR A 38 0.23 15.34 2.03
N THR A 39 1.15 15.00 1.12
CA THR A 39 2.57 15.39 1.22
C THR A 39 3.08 16.26 0.06
N GLY A 40 2.31 16.40 -1.03
CA GLY A 40 2.73 17.06 -2.26
C GLY A 40 3.75 16.28 -3.10
N ILE A 41 4.14 15.07 -2.68
CA ILE A 41 5.19 14.28 -3.33
C ILE A 41 4.72 13.74 -4.68
N ASN A 42 5.57 13.85 -5.71
CA ASN A 42 5.31 13.36 -7.06
C ASN A 42 5.96 11.98 -7.32
N TYR A 43 5.11 10.98 -7.58
CA TYR A 43 5.45 9.57 -7.79
C TYR A 43 5.75 9.19 -9.25
N THR A 44 5.70 10.15 -10.18
CA THR A 44 5.91 9.90 -11.64
C THR A 44 7.26 9.23 -11.92
N ARG A 45 8.32 9.59 -11.17
CA ARG A 45 9.65 9.00 -11.34
C ARG A 45 9.68 7.51 -11.00
N LEU A 46 9.05 7.12 -9.89
CA LEU A 46 8.89 5.71 -9.51
C LEU A 46 8.08 4.94 -10.56
N LYS A 47 6.94 5.49 -11.01
CA LYS A 47 6.13 4.90 -12.09
C LYS A 47 6.95 4.66 -13.36
N ASN A 48 7.79 5.61 -13.76
CA ASN A 48 8.60 5.49 -14.96
C ASN A 48 9.68 4.41 -14.83
N PHE A 49 10.39 4.32 -13.70
CA PHE A 49 11.36 3.23 -13.47
C PHE A 49 10.68 1.86 -13.47
N LEU A 50 9.51 1.73 -12.83
CA LEU A 50 8.75 0.49 -12.79
C LEU A 50 8.22 0.06 -14.17
N ALA A 51 7.69 1.00 -14.96
CA ALA A 51 7.24 0.74 -16.32
C ALA A 51 8.38 0.29 -17.26
N GLN A 52 9.61 0.76 -17.01
CA GLN A 52 10.82 0.34 -17.72
C GLN A 52 11.46 -0.95 -17.14
N GLN A 53 10.82 -1.59 -16.16
CA GLN A 53 11.36 -2.74 -15.41
C GLN A 53 12.74 -2.47 -14.79
N ASN A 54 13.03 -1.21 -14.47
CA ASN A 54 14.29 -0.77 -13.91
C ASN A 54 14.29 -0.94 -12.37
N TRP A 55 14.25 -2.21 -11.94
CA TRP A 55 13.90 -2.60 -10.56
C TRP A 55 14.84 -2.05 -9.48
N ARG A 56 16.13 -1.87 -9.77
CA ARG A 56 17.10 -1.25 -8.84
C ARG A 56 16.75 0.23 -8.61
N GLN A 57 16.65 1.00 -9.69
CA GLN A 57 16.32 2.43 -9.61
C GLN A 57 14.92 2.66 -9.04
N ALA A 58 13.96 1.76 -9.30
CA ALA A 58 12.65 1.79 -8.64
C ALA A 58 12.75 1.53 -7.12
N ASN A 59 13.60 0.60 -6.67
CA ASN A 59 13.83 0.32 -5.26
C ASN A 59 14.45 1.53 -4.54
N ASP A 60 15.48 2.13 -5.14
CA ASP A 60 16.18 3.28 -4.60
C ASP A 60 15.28 4.52 -4.57
N GLU A 61 14.46 4.74 -5.62
CA GLU A 61 13.45 5.79 -5.63
C GLU A 61 12.35 5.55 -4.58
N THR A 62 11.94 4.31 -4.34
CA THR A 62 10.98 3.97 -3.26
C THR A 62 11.53 4.36 -1.88
N ARG A 63 12.82 4.11 -1.62
CA ARG A 63 13.50 4.56 -0.40
C ARG A 63 13.51 6.09 -0.29
N ASN A 64 13.84 6.79 -1.38
CA ASN A 64 13.86 8.26 -1.42
C ASN A 64 12.46 8.85 -1.17
N LEU A 65 11.42 8.25 -1.73
CA LEU A 65 10.02 8.67 -1.53
C LEU A 65 9.53 8.41 -0.10
N MET A 66 9.94 7.30 0.53
CA MET A 66 9.66 7.06 1.95
C MET A 66 10.36 8.08 2.88
N LEU A 67 11.60 8.46 2.58
CA LEU A 67 12.28 9.53 3.32
C LEU A 67 11.59 10.88 3.15
N LYS A 68 11.18 11.24 1.93
CA LYS A 68 10.36 12.44 1.67
C LYS A 68 9.06 12.44 2.45
N ALA A 69 8.29 11.34 2.37
CA ALA A 69 6.99 11.21 3.01
C ALA A 69 7.05 11.15 4.54
N THR A 70 8.25 11.06 5.12
CA THR A 70 8.50 11.15 6.57
C THR A 70 9.27 12.40 6.99
N GLY A 71 9.70 13.26 6.05
CA GLY A 71 10.51 14.45 6.34
C GLY A 71 11.95 14.13 6.76
N ARG A 72 12.50 13.00 6.29
CA ARG A 72 13.77 12.39 6.74
C ARG A 72 14.88 12.41 5.68
N GLU A 73 14.74 13.21 4.63
CA GLU A 73 15.66 13.27 3.49
C GLU A 73 17.10 13.56 3.90
N LEU A 74 17.31 14.53 4.81
CA LEU A 74 18.63 14.94 5.27
C LEU A 74 19.28 13.92 6.21
N GLN A 75 18.47 13.19 6.98
CA GLN A 75 18.94 12.13 7.88
C GLN A 75 19.29 10.86 7.10
N GLY A 76 18.61 10.60 5.99
CA GLY A 76 18.85 9.42 5.16
C GLY A 76 18.28 8.11 5.73
N TRP A 77 17.67 8.14 6.92
CA TRP A 77 17.04 7.01 7.62
C TRP A 77 15.78 7.46 8.38
N PHE A 78 14.82 6.53 8.53
CA PHE A 78 13.55 6.70 9.23
C PHE A 78 13.55 5.95 10.58
N THR A 79 12.89 6.51 11.60
CA THR A 79 12.60 5.83 12.88
C THR A 79 11.34 4.96 12.79
N ILE A 80 11.00 4.29 13.90
CA ILE A 80 9.71 3.61 14.07
C ILE A 80 8.56 4.62 14.03
N GLU A 81 8.68 5.75 14.71
CA GLU A 81 7.68 6.82 14.79
C GLU A 81 7.45 7.49 13.43
N ASP A 82 8.50 7.63 12.62
CA ASP A 82 8.42 8.12 11.25
C ASP A 82 7.56 7.18 10.38
N LEU A 83 7.83 5.86 10.43
CA LEU A 83 7.05 4.85 9.71
C LEU A 83 5.59 4.74 10.21
N GLN A 84 5.34 4.95 11.50
CA GLN A 84 3.98 5.01 12.05
C GLN A 84 3.16 6.20 11.51
N LYS A 85 3.84 7.28 11.08
CA LYS A 85 3.21 8.51 10.57
C LYS A 85 3.13 8.56 9.05
N LEU A 86 3.91 7.75 8.32
CA LEU A 86 3.94 7.67 6.86
C LEU A 86 2.54 7.76 6.24
N ALA A 87 2.28 8.77 5.42
CA ALA A 87 0.95 9.07 4.90
C ALA A 87 0.35 7.87 4.13
N CYS A 88 -0.95 7.60 4.36
CA CYS A 88 -1.59 6.40 3.81
C CYS A 88 -1.73 6.43 2.29
N TRP A 89 -2.00 7.61 1.71
CA TRP A 89 -2.04 7.80 0.26
C TRP A 89 -0.68 7.46 -0.37
N ASP A 90 0.41 7.97 0.22
CA ASP A 90 1.78 7.76 -0.22
C ASP A 90 2.17 6.28 -0.18
N LEU A 91 1.88 5.58 0.93
CA LEU A 91 2.12 4.14 1.06
C LEU A 91 1.27 3.32 0.07
N GLN A 92 -0.01 3.67 -0.10
CA GLN A 92 -0.91 3.02 -1.05
C GLN A 92 -0.46 3.22 -2.51
N LYS A 93 0.01 4.43 -2.86
CA LYS A 93 0.50 4.74 -4.21
C LYS A 93 1.76 3.94 -4.55
N MET A 94 2.70 3.82 -3.62
CA MET A 94 3.89 2.97 -3.80
C MET A 94 3.48 1.50 -3.94
N ASP A 95 2.60 0.99 -3.08
CA ASP A 95 2.13 -0.40 -3.14
C ASP A 95 1.47 -0.72 -4.49
N GLN A 96 0.55 0.15 -4.94
CA GLN A 96 -0.15 0.04 -6.21
C GLN A 96 0.82 -0.03 -7.40
N LEU A 97 1.74 0.93 -7.51
CA LEU A 97 2.68 1.02 -8.64
C LEU A 97 3.57 -0.22 -8.74
N TRP A 98 4.09 -0.71 -7.61
CA TRP A 98 4.89 -1.94 -7.56
C TRP A 98 4.06 -3.16 -7.97
N LYS A 99 2.83 -3.28 -7.45
CA LYS A 99 1.94 -4.40 -7.73
C LYS A 99 1.54 -4.47 -9.20
N GLU A 100 1.20 -3.34 -9.81
CA GLU A 100 0.83 -3.24 -11.21
C GLU A 100 1.99 -3.63 -12.13
N ALA A 101 3.16 -2.99 -11.97
CA ALA A 101 4.31 -3.22 -12.85
C ALA A 101 4.91 -4.63 -12.75
N SER A 102 4.77 -5.29 -11.60
CA SER A 102 5.33 -6.63 -11.35
C SER A 102 4.35 -7.78 -11.60
N GLY A 103 3.13 -7.50 -12.08
CA GLY A 103 2.07 -8.53 -12.21
C GLY A 103 1.67 -9.15 -10.86
N GLY A 104 1.71 -8.36 -9.79
CA GLY A 104 1.41 -8.77 -8.41
C GLY A 104 2.54 -9.47 -7.66
N ARG A 105 3.72 -9.66 -8.28
CA ARG A 105 4.86 -10.36 -7.65
C ARG A 105 5.54 -9.54 -6.54
N PHE A 106 5.58 -8.22 -6.69
CA PHE A 106 6.31 -7.29 -5.82
C PHE A 106 5.36 -6.19 -5.35
N SER A 107 5.18 -6.06 -4.04
CA SER A 107 4.49 -4.95 -3.35
C SER A 107 4.61 -5.16 -1.84
N PHE A 108 4.36 -4.11 -1.05
CA PHE A 108 4.32 -4.23 0.42
C PHE A 108 3.15 -5.11 0.88
N SER A 109 2.00 -5.05 0.20
CA SER A 109 0.83 -5.91 0.44
C SER A 109 1.09 -7.38 0.10
N THR A 110 1.90 -7.66 -0.94
CA THR A 110 2.34 -9.02 -1.28
C THR A 110 3.30 -9.57 -0.22
N GLN A 111 4.24 -8.75 0.26
CA GLN A 111 5.13 -9.11 1.37
C GLN A 111 4.35 -9.35 2.67
N PHE A 112 3.37 -8.50 2.99
CA PHE A 112 2.52 -8.61 4.18
C PHE A 112 1.80 -9.96 4.28
N ARG A 113 1.29 -10.46 3.16
CA ARG A 113 0.69 -11.80 3.10
C ARG A 113 1.71 -12.88 3.50
N ILE A 114 2.92 -12.85 2.94
CA ILE A 114 3.98 -13.83 3.25
C ILE A 114 4.45 -13.70 4.71
N PHE A 115 4.54 -12.47 5.22
CA PHE A 115 4.86 -12.15 6.62
C PHE A 115 3.84 -12.76 7.59
N THR A 116 2.54 -12.62 7.32
CA THR A 116 1.49 -13.20 8.19
C THR A 116 1.34 -14.72 8.04
N GLU A 117 1.56 -15.27 6.84
CA GLU A 117 1.65 -16.73 6.57
C GLU A 117 2.80 -17.40 7.35
N THR A 118 3.91 -16.70 7.58
CA THR A 118 5.06 -17.19 8.37
C THR A 118 4.92 -16.96 9.88
N GLY A 119 3.67 -16.80 10.37
CA GLY A 119 3.38 -16.66 11.79
C GLY A 119 3.71 -15.29 12.40
N ASN A 120 4.20 -14.32 11.63
CA ASN A 120 4.41 -12.97 12.14
C ASN A 120 3.08 -12.24 12.34
N ARG A 121 3.08 -11.24 13.22
CA ARG A 121 1.90 -10.41 13.53
C ARG A 121 2.29 -8.93 13.47
N PRO A 122 1.59 -8.10 12.68
CA PRO A 122 1.84 -6.66 12.63
C PRO A 122 1.73 -6.00 14.01
N GLY A 123 2.56 -5.00 14.26
CA GLY A 123 2.49 -4.17 15.48
C GLY A 123 2.79 -4.89 16.80
N ARG A 124 3.26 -6.14 16.77
CA ARG A 124 3.64 -6.94 17.95
C ARG A 124 5.10 -7.34 17.89
N LEU A 125 5.69 -7.71 19.04
CA LEU A 125 7.02 -8.29 19.05
C LEU A 125 7.04 -9.58 18.22
N VAL A 126 7.84 -9.58 17.16
CA VAL A 126 7.96 -10.69 16.22
C VAL A 126 9.06 -11.66 16.68
N ALA A 127 8.75 -12.95 16.75
CA ALA A 127 9.72 -14.01 17.01
C ALA A 127 10.84 -14.00 15.95
N ILE A 128 12.09 -14.24 16.36
CA ILE A 128 13.26 -14.19 15.46
C ILE A 128 13.08 -15.21 14.33
N GLU A 129 12.70 -16.44 14.67
CA GLU A 129 12.50 -17.56 13.74
C GLU A 129 11.42 -17.25 12.68
N ASN A 130 10.25 -16.73 13.09
CA ASN A 130 9.18 -16.36 12.16
C ASN A 130 9.62 -15.27 11.16
N PHE A 131 10.46 -14.33 11.59
CA PHE A 131 10.99 -13.28 10.72
C PHE A 131 12.14 -13.77 9.83
N GLN A 132 12.95 -14.69 10.33
CA GLN A 132 13.94 -15.44 9.56
C GLN A 132 13.26 -16.23 8.44
N THR A 133 12.22 -17.01 8.75
CA THR A 133 11.42 -17.75 7.75
C THR A 133 10.75 -16.81 6.73
N PHE A 134 10.28 -15.63 7.15
CA PHE A 134 9.82 -14.60 6.22
C PHE A 134 10.92 -14.16 5.27
N GLY A 135 12.11 -13.83 5.80
CA GLY A 135 13.29 -13.47 5.04
C GLY A 135 13.73 -14.55 4.03
N ASP A 136 13.69 -15.82 4.43
CA ASP A 136 13.99 -16.96 3.55
C ASP A 136 12.98 -17.03 2.39
N ARG A 137 11.67 -16.94 2.68
CA ARG A 137 10.61 -17.04 1.66
C ARG A 137 10.63 -15.92 0.63
N ILE A 138 11.07 -14.71 0.99
CA ILE A 138 11.20 -13.59 0.05
C ILE A 138 12.64 -13.38 -0.45
N GLY A 139 13.59 -14.25 -0.09
CA GLY A 139 14.99 -14.17 -0.54
C GLY A 139 15.78 -13.00 0.01
N TRP A 140 15.45 -12.51 1.21
CA TRP A 140 16.28 -11.56 1.98
C TRP A 140 17.28 -12.25 2.92
N ARG A 141 17.24 -13.59 2.97
CA ARG A 141 18.23 -14.43 3.63
C ARG A 141 18.77 -15.47 2.67
N LYS A 142 20.02 -15.87 2.91
CA LYS A 142 20.71 -16.93 2.17
C LYS A 142 21.70 -17.61 3.11
N ASP A 143 21.78 -18.94 3.04
CA ASP A 143 22.75 -19.76 3.78
C ASP A 143 22.74 -19.55 5.32
N GLY A 144 21.61 -19.05 5.86
CA GLY A 144 21.42 -18.74 7.29
C GLY A 144 21.54 -17.26 7.65
N ASP A 145 22.13 -16.44 6.77
CA ASP A 145 22.41 -15.02 7.05
C ASP A 145 21.48 -14.06 6.29
N TRP A 146 21.39 -12.83 6.80
CA TRP A 146 20.76 -11.74 6.07
C TRP A 146 21.70 -11.26 4.96
N ILE A 147 21.17 -11.10 3.75
CA ILE A 147 21.95 -10.59 2.62
C ILE A 147 22.33 -9.12 2.84
N ILE A 148 23.41 -8.65 2.19
CA ILE A 148 23.72 -7.21 2.16
C ILE A 148 22.63 -6.54 1.31
N PHE A 149 21.82 -5.69 1.93
CA PHE A 149 20.74 -4.98 1.25
C PHE A 149 21.32 -4.01 0.20
N LYS A 150 20.55 -3.74 -0.85
CA LYS A 150 21.01 -3.05 -2.09
C LYS A 150 22.07 -3.79 -2.91
N GLU A 151 23.07 -4.42 -2.30
CA GLU A 151 24.14 -5.10 -3.04
C GLU A 151 23.68 -6.45 -3.59
N ASN A 152 23.10 -7.30 -2.75
CA ASN A 152 22.79 -8.70 -3.09
C ASN A 152 21.32 -8.95 -3.46
N LEU A 153 20.50 -7.89 -3.54
CA LEU A 153 19.11 -8.01 -3.98
C LEU A 153 19.04 -8.43 -5.47
N ASN A 154 18.12 -9.34 -5.77
CA ASN A 154 17.83 -9.80 -7.13
C ASN A 154 16.84 -8.83 -7.80
N TYR A 155 17.38 -7.92 -8.61
CA TYR A 155 16.62 -6.92 -9.36
C TYR A 155 16.04 -7.45 -10.68
N THR A 156 15.39 -8.62 -10.64
CA THR A 156 14.71 -9.23 -11.80
C THR A 156 13.35 -9.81 -11.40
N LEU A 157 12.46 -9.99 -12.38
CA LEU A 157 11.15 -10.63 -12.16
C LEU A 157 11.27 -12.10 -11.68
N ASN A 158 12.43 -12.74 -11.89
CA ASN A 158 12.72 -14.10 -11.43
C ASN A 158 13.01 -14.18 -9.92
N ALA A 159 13.13 -13.04 -9.22
CA ALA A 159 13.25 -13.02 -7.76
C ALA A 159 12.00 -13.62 -7.07
N PRO A 160 12.12 -14.10 -5.82
CA PRO A 160 10.99 -14.62 -5.06
C PRO A 160 9.83 -13.64 -4.95
N VAL A 161 8.60 -14.15 -4.81
CA VAL A 161 7.42 -13.30 -4.60
C VAL A 161 7.61 -12.49 -3.30
N GLY A 162 7.39 -11.18 -3.36
CA GLY A 162 7.66 -10.26 -2.27
C GLY A 162 9.12 -9.78 -2.14
N HIS A 163 10.06 -10.20 -2.98
CA HIS A 163 11.47 -9.79 -2.84
C HIS A 163 11.70 -8.27 -2.89
N LEU A 164 10.86 -7.55 -3.66
CA LEU A 164 10.88 -6.09 -3.77
C LEU A 164 9.49 -5.50 -3.44
N PRO A 165 9.43 -4.21 -3.06
CA PRO A 165 10.54 -3.32 -2.73
C PRO A 165 11.21 -3.65 -1.39
N ALA A 166 12.51 -3.37 -1.28
CA ALA A 166 13.30 -3.41 -0.06
C ALA A 166 13.91 -2.00 0.18
N PRO A 167 13.13 -1.02 0.69
CA PRO A 167 13.51 0.39 0.82
C PRO A 167 14.40 0.63 2.05
N ARG A 168 15.41 -0.20 2.22
CA ARG A 168 16.27 -0.30 3.40
C ARG A 168 17.61 0.38 3.18
N ASP A 169 18.38 0.56 4.24
CA ASP A 169 19.80 0.79 4.08
C ASP A 169 20.58 -0.52 4.01
N GLU A 170 21.81 -0.41 3.50
CA GLU A 170 22.72 -1.52 3.19
C GLU A 170 23.05 -2.36 4.45
N TYR A 171 23.31 -1.68 5.57
CA TYR A 171 23.84 -2.26 6.82
C TYR A 171 22.80 -2.45 7.94
N GLN A 172 21.52 -2.69 7.61
CA GLN A 172 20.50 -2.92 8.66
C GLN A 172 20.67 -4.29 9.36
N ILE A 173 21.18 -4.25 10.58
CA ILE A 173 21.34 -5.39 11.49
C ILE A 173 19.99 -6.13 11.67
N ALA A 174 20.05 -7.46 11.77
CA ALA A 174 18.90 -8.35 11.93
C ALA A 174 17.79 -8.18 10.87
N GLY A 175 18.15 -7.69 9.68
CA GLY A 175 17.24 -7.58 8.54
C GLY A 175 16.06 -6.65 8.78
N GLY A 176 16.25 -5.52 9.49
CA GLY A 176 15.25 -4.46 9.63
C GLY A 176 13.89 -4.94 10.18
N ARG A 177 13.92 -5.83 11.19
CA ARG A 177 12.74 -6.50 11.76
C ARG A 177 11.74 -5.53 12.39
N LEU A 178 12.22 -4.52 13.13
CA LEU A 178 11.36 -3.57 13.85
C LEU A 178 10.67 -2.62 12.88
N GLU A 179 11.42 -2.11 11.92
CA GLU A 179 10.98 -1.23 10.84
C GLU A 179 9.95 -1.94 9.97
N TYR A 180 10.21 -3.19 9.57
CA TYR A 180 9.26 -3.95 8.76
C TYR A 180 7.98 -4.31 9.54
N THR A 181 8.10 -4.68 10.81
CA THR A 181 6.92 -4.93 11.68
C THR A 181 6.06 -3.68 11.83
N THR A 182 6.69 -2.51 11.87
CA THR A 182 6.02 -1.20 11.93
C THR A 182 5.36 -0.85 10.61
N LEU A 183 6.05 -1.05 9.48
CA LEU A 183 5.48 -0.86 8.14
C LEU A 183 4.29 -1.80 7.89
N ALA A 184 4.41 -3.07 8.30
CA ALA A 184 3.31 -4.05 8.24
C ALA A 184 2.09 -3.59 9.06
N GLN A 185 2.30 -2.98 10.24
CA GLN A 185 1.21 -2.38 11.00
C GLN A 185 0.61 -1.17 10.26
N ARG A 186 1.44 -0.34 9.62
CA ARG A 186 0.98 0.82 8.86
C ARG A 186 0.11 0.42 7.67
N LEU A 187 0.42 -0.68 6.97
CA LEU A 187 -0.43 -1.23 5.90
C LEU A 187 -1.84 -1.58 6.39
N VAL A 188 -1.97 -2.15 7.60
CA VAL A 188 -3.27 -2.45 8.24
C VAL A 188 -4.00 -1.17 8.62
N THR A 189 -3.31 -0.25 9.31
CA THR A 189 -3.89 1.03 9.75
C THR A 189 -4.34 1.92 8.57
N CYS A 190 -3.68 1.79 7.41
CA CYS A 190 -4.06 2.46 6.17
C CYS A 190 -5.09 1.70 5.32
N ASN A 191 -5.64 0.58 5.80
CA ASN A 191 -6.59 -0.28 5.08
C ASN A 191 -6.10 -0.80 3.71
N ILE A 192 -4.79 -0.87 3.49
CA ILE A 192 -4.17 -1.42 2.27
C ILE A 192 -4.25 -2.96 2.28
N VAL A 193 -4.24 -3.55 3.47
CA VAL A 193 -4.42 -4.97 3.74
C VAL A 193 -5.31 -5.16 4.97
N SER A 194 -6.01 -6.29 5.04
CA SER A 194 -6.74 -6.72 6.23
C SER A 194 -5.99 -7.83 6.96
N LEU A 195 -6.13 -7.87 8.28
CA LEU A 195 -5.83 -9.09 9.04
C LEU A 195 -6.92 -10.10 8.74
N GLY A 196 -6.60 -11.10 7.91
CA GLY A 196 -7.48 -12.25 7.74
C GLY A 196 -7.75 -12.89 9.10
N GLN A 197 -9.01 -13.14 9.42
CA GLN A 197 -9.41 -13.94 10.58
C GLN A 197 -8.69 -15.29 10.46
N SER A 198 -7.66 -15.51 11.27
CA SER A 198 -6.97 -16.79 11.32
C SER A 198 -8.00 -17.82 11.76
N LYS A 199 -8.27 -18.82 10.91
CA LYS A 199 -8.99 -20.01 11.35
C LYS A 199 -8.25 -20.55 12.58
N GLN A 200 -8.98 -20.62 13.70
CA GLN A 200 -8.58 -21.37 14.89
C GLN A 200 -8.54 -22.87 14.55
#